data_AF-A0A433QJQ5-F1
#
_entry.id   AF-A0A433QJQ5-F1
#
_cell.length_a   1.000
_cell.length_b   1.000
_cell.length_c   1.000
_cell.angle_alpha   90.00
_cell.angle_beta   90.00
_cell.angle_gamma   90.00
#
_symmetry.space_group_name_H-M   'P 1'
#
loop_
_entity.id
_entity.type
_entity.pdbx_description
1 polymer ?
#
loop_
_entity_poly.entity_id
_entity_poly.type
_entity_poly.pdbx_seq_one_letter_code
_entity_poly.pdbx_strand_id
1 'polypeptide(L)'
;MRAVLQRVARASVSVNGDQVSAIGRGLCILLGIAVNDTDTDIDHMVRKILSVRVFNDDKDEMWKKSVKEYGFELLCGTCVRDRCLNSVENPDRRWRTGYQAYPSEFLLISIPVHPLRSDYQSKPDFHLSMKSAQAKDMYDKFLKKLGEAYEPAKIK
;
A
#
# COMPACT_ATOMS: atom_id res chain seq x y z
N MET A 1 9.66 -0.20 8.98
CA MET A 1 8.61 -0.05 7.94
C MET A 1 7.91 -1.38 7.73
N ARG A 2 6.62 -1.38 7.38
CA ARG A 2 5.88 -2.62 7.08
C ARG A 2 5.18 -2.52 5.72
N ALA A 3 5.09 -3.64 5.03
CA ALA A 3 4.37 -3.73 3.77
C ALA A 3 3.58 -5.04 3.73
N VAL A 4 2.38 -4.98 3.19
CA VAL A 4 1.64 -6.17 2.73
C VAL A 4 1.71 -6.18 1.22
N LEU A 5 2.23 -7.28 0.69
CA LEU A 5 2.37 -7.48 -0.76
C LEU A 5 1.30 -8.46 -1.21
N GLN A 6 0.52 -8.05 -2.19
CA GLN A 6 -0.51 -8.90 -2.80
C GLN A 6 -0.17 -9.10 -4.26
N ARG A 7 -0.07 -10.36 -4.67
CA ARG A 7 0.01 -10.72 -6.09
C ARG A 7 -1.35 -10.50 -6.73
N VAL A 8 -1.38 -9.67 -7.76
CA VAL A 8 -2.63 -9.28 -8.41
C VAL A 8 -2.56 -9.50 -9.92
N ALA A 9 -3.68 -9.91 -10.50
CA ALA A 9 -3.86 -9.93 -11.94
C ALA A 9 -4.17 -8.54 -12.52
N ARG A 10 -4.78 -7.69 -11.69
CA ARG A 10 -5.11 -6.28 -11.92
C ARG A 10 -5.36 -5.60 -10.58
N ALA A 11 -5.08 -4.31 -10.47
CA ALA A 11 -5.48 -3.51 -9.32
C ALA A 11 -5.71 -2.05 -9.74
N SER A 12 -6.59 -1.35 -9.03
CA SER A 12 -6.89 0.05 -9.30
C SER A 12 -7.17 0.81 -8.00
N VAL A 13 -7.01 2.13 -8.07
CA VAL A 13 -7.36 3.07 -7.00
C VAL A 13 -8.32 4.09 -7.57
N SER A 14 -9.45 4.27 -6.90
CA SER A 14 -10.47 5.26 -7.25
C SER A 14 -10.71 6.19 -6.07
N VAL A 15 -10.92 7.48 -6.35
CA VAL A 15 -11.27 8.49 -5.35
C VAL A 15 -12.59 9.11 -5.76
N ASN A 16 -13.60 9.07 -4.89
CA ASN A 16 -14.95 9.55 -5.19
C ASN A 16 -15.61 8.92 -6.44
N GLY A 17 -15.19 7.71 -6.82
CA GLY A 17 -15.69 7.02 -8.02
C GLY A 17 -14.83 7.24 -9.27
N ASP A 18 -13.91 8.21 -9.25
CA ASP A 18 -13.00 8.46 -10.37
C ASP A 18 -11.73 7.62 -10.24
N GLN A 19 -11.43 6.80 -11.24
CA GLN A 19 -10.22 5.98 -11.27
C GLN A 19 -8.98 6.88 -11.42
N VAL A 20 -8.15 6.92 -10.38
CA VAL A 20 -6.91 7.71 -10.34
C VAL A 20 -5.75 6.93 -10.96
N SER A 21 -5.70 5.63 -10.70
CA SER A 21 -4.58 4.79 -11.10
C SER A 21 -5.03 3.34 -11.28
N ALA A 22 -4.41 2.63 -12.21
CA ALA A 22 -4.63 1.20 -12.42
C ALA A 22 -3.38 0.52 -12.96
N ILE A 23 -3.24 -0.75 -12.60
CA ILE A 23 -2.21 -1.67 -13.07
C ILE A 23 -2.84 -2.97 -13.58
N GLY A 24 -2.16 -3.61 -14.52
CA GLY A 24 -2.39 -4.98 -14.93
C GLY A 24 -1.76 -5.98 -13.96
N ARG A 25 -1.08 -7.00 -14.50
CA ARG A 25 -0.43 -8.03 -13.70
C ARG A 25 0.74 -7.44 -12.92
N GLY A 26 0.79 -7.71 -11.62
CA GLY A 26 1.82 -7.14 -10.77
C GLY A 26 1.59 -7.33 -9.28
N LEU A 27 2.03 -6.33 -8.51
CA LEU A 27 1.88 -6.30 -7.06
C LEU A 27 1.12 -5.07 -6.59
N CYS A 28 0.14 -5.30 -5.73
CA CYS A 28 -0.46 -4.27 -4.90
C CYS A 28 0.30 -4.23 -3.57
N ILE A 29 0.83 -3.06 -3.24
CA ILE A 29 1.69 -2.81 -2.09
C ILE A 29 0.96 -1.86 -1.16
N LEU A 30 0.62 -2.35 0.02
CA LEU A 30 0.04 -1.54 1.08
C LEU A 30 1.12 -1.23 2.11
N LEU A 31 1.53 0.04 2.20
CA LEU A 31 2.66 0.46 3.03
C LEU A 31 2.21 1.06 4.36
N GLY A 32 2.78 0.57 5.46
CA GLY A 32 2.64 1.12 6.80
C GLY A 32 3.96 1.72 7.30
N ILE A 33 3.94 3.01 7.61
CA ILE A 33 5.10 3.78 8.09
C ILE A 33 4.96 4.02 9.60
N ALA A 34 5.94 3.56 10.37
CA ALA A 34 6.02 3.76 11.81
C ALA A 34 6.78 5.05 12.16
N VAL A 35 6.56 5.60 13.36
CA VAL A 35 7.27 6.80 13.84
C VAL A 35 8.79 6.64 13.82
N ASN A 36 9.29 5.42 14.05
CA ASN A 36 10.71 5.12 14.15
C ASN A 36 11.34 4.67 12.82
N ASP A 37 10.59 4.73 11.71
CA ASP A 37 11.13 4.34 10.40
C ASP A 37 12.14 5.38 9.90
N THR A 38 13.20 4.88 9.28
CA THR A 38 14.32 5.69 8.77
C THR A 38 14.52 5.50 7.27
N ASP A 39 15.38 6.32 6.66
CA ASP A 39 15.76 6.17 5.25
C ASP A 39 16.40 4.80 4.93
N THR A 40 17.05 4.18 5.92
CA THR A 40 17.61 2.82 5.78
C THR A 40 16.52 1.76 5.69
N ASP A 41 15.40 1.95 6.38
CA ASP A 41 14.23 1.07 6.29
C ASP A 41 13.58 1.15 4.91
N ILE A 42 13.55 2.35 4.32
CA ILE A 42 13.09 2.56 2.94
C ILE A 42 13.97 1.75 1.98
N ASP A 43 15.29 1.89 2.05
CA ASP A 43 16.23 1.17 1.17
C ASP A 43 16.06 -0.34 1.28
N HIS A 44 15.95 -0.83 2.51
CA HIS A 44 15.77 -2.24 2.80
C HIS A 44 14.41 -2.74 2.27
N MET A 45 13.34 -1.95 2.41
CA MET A 45 12.00 -2.32 1.94
C MET A 45 11.94 -2.36 0.41
N VAL A 46 12.48 -1.35 -0.28
CA VAL A 46 12.54 -1.31 -1.75
C VAL A 46 13.28 -2.52 -2.30
N ARG A 47 14.45 -2.85 -1.73
CA ARG A 47 15.21 -4.05 -2.12
C ARG A 47 14.42 -5.33 -1.91
N LYS A 48 13.69 -5.45 -0.79
CA LYS A 48 12.86 -6.63 -0.50
C LYS A 48 11.71 -6.78 -1.48
N ILE A 49 10.99 -5.70 -1.78
CA ILE A 49 9.87 -5.70 -2.72
C ILE A 49 10.32 -6.14 -4.11
N LEU A 50 11.45 -5.61 -4.59
CA LEU A 50 11.93 -5.94 -5.93
C LEU A 50 12.54 -7.35 -6.04
N SER A 51 13.03 -7.91 -4.93
CA SER A 51 13.67 -9.24 -4.91
C SER A 51 12.72 -10.39 -4.52
N VAL A 52 11.53 -10.10 -4.00
CA VAL A 52 10.60 -11.13 -3.56
C VAL A 52 10.15 -11.99 -4.74
N ARG A 53 10.25 -13.31 -4.57
CA ARG A 53 9.86 -14.30 -5.60
C ARG A 53 8.45 -14.78 -5.36
N VAL A 54 7.47 -14.07 -5.90
CA VAL A 54 6.04 -14.36 -5.72
C VAL A 54 5.36 -14.84 -6.99
N PHE A 55 6.05 -14.82 -8.13
CA PHE A 55 5.53 -15.28 -9.40
C PHE A 55 6.06 -16.67 -9.75
N ASN A 56 5.23 -17.42 -10.48
CA ASN A 56 5.60 -18.73 -11.01
C ASN A 56 6.58 -18.54 -12.17
N ASP A 57 7.37 -19.56 -12.51
CA ASP A 57 8.16 -19.56 -13.74
C ASP A 57 7.36 -20.07 -14.96
N ASP A 58 8.01 -20.15 -16.12
CA ASP A 58 7.39 -20.65 -17.36
C ASP A 58 7.01 -22.14 -17.30
N LYS A 59 7.52 -22.87 -16.29
CA LYS A 59 7.19 -24.28 -16.01
C LYS A 59 6.12 -24.42 -14.91
N ASP A 60 5.50 -23.30 -14.53
CA ASP A 60 4.50 -23.16 -13.48
C ASP A 60 4.99 -23.56 -12.07
N GLU A 61 6.30 -23.56 -11.84
CA GLU A 61 6.86 -23.76 -10.51
C GLU A 61 6.63 -22.50 -9.65
N MET A 62 5.98 -22.69 -8.50
CA MET A 62 5.63 -21.59 -7.61
C MET A 62 6.85 -20.91 -6.98
N TRP A 63 6.75 -19.60 -6.72
CA TRP A 63 7.70 -18.81 -5.92
C TRP A 63 9.12 -18.72 -6.51
N LYS A 64 9.25 -18.67 -7.85
CA LYS A 64 10.55 -18.68 -8.54
C LYS A 64 10.99 -17.32 -9.06
N LYS A 65 10.05 -16.45 -9.40
CA LYS A 65 10.31 -15.22 -10.15
C LYS A 65 9.89 -13.97 -9.40
N SER A 66 10.72 -12.94 -9.52
CA SER A 66 10.46 -11.63 -8.96
C SER A 66 9.69 -10.72 -9.92
N VAL A 67 9.14 -9.61 -9.40
CA VAL A 67 8.44 -8.60 -10.21
C VAL A 67 9.36 -8.00 -11.28
N LYS A 68 10.65 -7.85 -10.95
CA LYS A 68 11.66 -7.28 -11.84
C LYS A 68 11.93 -8.16 -13.06
N GLU A 69 11.95 -9.48 -12.86
CA GLU A 69 12.21 -10.44 -13.94
C GLU A 69 11.10 -10.45 -15.01
N TYR A 70 9.85 -10.24 -14.60
CA TYR A 70 8.72 -10.20 -15.54
C TYR A 70 8.41 -8.82 -16.10
N GLY A 71 9.02 -7.76 -15.58
CA GLY A 71 8.67 -6.43 -16.02
C GLY A 71 7.26 -6.00 -15.58
N PHE A 72 6.71 -6.57 -14.50
CA PHE A 72 5.35 -6.32 -14.04
C PHE A 72 5.18 -4.99 -13.29
N GLU A 73 3.94 -4.57 -13.14
CA GLU A 73 3.59 -3.27 -12.57
C GLU A 73 3.47 -3.31 -11.04
N LEU A 74 3.66 -2.15 -10.41
CA LEU A 74 3.58 -1.96 -8.97
C LEU A 74 2.58 -0.87 -8.67
N LEU A 75 1.57 -1.18 -7.85
CA LEU A 75 0.63 -0.20 -7.33
C LEU A 75 0.92 0.02 -5.85
N CYS A 76 1.36 1.22 -5.50
CA CYS A 76 1.67 1.58 -4.13
C CYS A 76 0.52 2.38 -3.53
N GLY A 77 -0.11 1.81 -2.52
CA GLY A 77 -1.15 2.47 -1.73
C GLY A 77 -0.63 2.81 -0.34
N THR A 78 -0.79 4.08 0.06
CA THR A 78 -0.71 4.48 1.46
C THR A 78 -2.02 5.13 1.88
N CYS A 79 -2.56 4.68 3.02
CA CYS A 79 -3.66 5.37 3.67
C CYS A 79 -3.09 6.58 4.42
N VAL A 80 -2.89 7.69 3.71
CA VAL A 80 -2.71 9.00 4.34
C VAL A 80 -4.05 9.71 4.25
N ARG A 81 -4.69 9.95 5.39
CA ARG A 81 -6.02 10.61 5.51
C ARG A 81 -6.11 11.98 4.83
N ASP A 82 -4.99 12.55 4.38
CA ASP A 82 -4.91 13.92 3.88
C ASP A 82 -5.74 14.19 2.62
N ARG A 83 -6.00 13.21 1.74
CA ARG A 83 -6.75 13.48 0.50
C ARG A 83 -8.27 13.38 0.63
N CYS A 84 -8.79 12.96 1.78
CA CYS A 84 -10.24 12.95 2.05
C CYS A 84 -10.77 14.26 2.65
N LEU A 85 -9.90 15.23 2.97
CA LEU A 85 -10.27 16.43 3.73
C LEU A 85 -10.88 17.58 2.90
N ASN A 86 -10.93 17.47 1.57
CA ASN A 86 -11.44 18.55 0.71
C ASN A 86 -12.86 18.31 0.16
N SER A 87 -13.60 17.32 0.67
CA SER A 87 -14.99 17.13 0.28
C SER A 87 -15.90 17.03 1.51
N VAL A 88 -16.57 18.16 1.75
CA VAL A 88 -17.83 18.33 2.49
C VAL A 88 -17.71 18.48 4.01
N GLU A 89 -17.73 19.75 4.45
CA GLU A 89 -18.40 20.16 5.69
C GLU A 89 -19.86 19.68 5.64
N ASN A 90 -20.19 18.62 6.38
CA ASN A 90 -21.56 18.33 6.76
C ASN A 90 -21.60 18.05 8.27
N PRO A 91 -22.09 18.99 9.08
CA PRO A 91 -22.05 18.89 10.54
C PRO A 91 -23.01 17.84 11.12
N ASP A 92 -23.80 17.14 10.30
CA ASP A 92 -24.93 16.33 10.77
C ASP A 92 -24.76 14.81 10.59
N ARG A 93 -23.53 14.31 10.34
CA ARG A 93 -23.28 12.86 10.17
C ARG A 93 -22.50 12.25 11.32
N ARG A 94 -23.23 12.05 12.42
CA ARG A 94 -22.84 11.21 13.57
C ARG A 94 -22.77 9.75 13.13
N TRP A 95 -21.55 9.27 12.86
CA TRP A 95 -21.15 7.86 12.69
C TRP A 95 -21.99 7.01 11.71
N ARG A 96 -21.69 7.08 10.41
CA ARG A 96 -21.90 5.93 9.50
C ARG A 96 -20.64 5.66 8.70
N THR A 97 -19.95 4.57 9.07
CA THR A 97 -19.08 3.79 8.20
C THR A 97 -19.89 3.29 7.01
N GLY A 98 -19.84 4.02 5.90
CA GLY A 98 -20.40 3.60 4.62
C GLY A 98 -19.30 3.22 3.65
N TYR A 99 -18.77 2.00 3.78
CA TYR A 99 -18.04 1.35 2.69
C TYR A 99 -19.08 0.59 1.88
N GLN A 100 -19.44 1.08 0.69
CA GLN A 100 -20.18 0.30 -0.28
C GLN A 100 -19.23 -0.70 -0.93
N ALA A 101 -19.36 -1.96 -0.55
CA ALA A 101 -18.69 -3.07 -1.20
C ALA A 101 -19.40 -3.38 -2.53
N TYR A 102 -18.76 -3.06 -3.64
CA TYR A 102 -19.06 -3.70 -4.92
C TYR A 102 -18.37 -5.08 -4.94
N PRO A 103 -18.99 -6.12 -5.54
CA PRO A 103 -18.61 -7.53 -5.36
C PRO A 103 -17.22 -7.92 -5.93
N SER A 104 -16.37 -6.97 -6.33
CA SER A 104 -15.02 -7.20 -6.84
C SER A 104 -13.94 -6.26 -6.31
N GLU A 105 -14.23 -5.43 -5.30
CA GLU A 105 -13.31 -4.39 -4.84
C GLU A 105 -12.81 -4.66 -3.42
N PHE A 106 -11.51 -4.98 -3.30
CA PHE A 106 -10.89 -5.36 -2.05
C PHE A 106 -10.74 -4.18 -1.09
N LEU A 107 -11.12 -4.48 0.15
CA LEU A 107 -11.11 -3.68 1.36
C LEU A 107 -9.73 -3.05 1.65
N LEU A 108 -9.66 -1.73 1.76
CA LEU A 108 -8.54 -1.02 2.39
C LEU A 108 -8.54 -1.32 3.89
N ILE A 109 -7.83 -2.38 4.27
CA ILE A 109 -7.48 -2.61 5.66
C ILE A 109 -6.32 -1.66 5.96
N SER A 110 -6.56 -0.66 6.81
CA SER A 110 -5.49 0.05 7.52
C SER A 110 -4.59 -1.01 8.14
N ILE A 111 -3.41 -1.26 7.56
CA ILE A 111 -2.52 -2.29 8.09
C ILE A 111 -2.01 -1.79 9.43
N PRO A 112 -2.34 -2.48 10.54
CA PRO A 112 -1.75 -2.14 11.81
C PRO A 112 -0.24 -2.36 11.69
N VAL A 113 0.53 -1.35 12.08
CA VAL A 113 2.00 -1.40 12.07
C VAL A 113 2.54 -2.34 13.18
N HIS A 114 1.68 -3.15 13.81
CA HIS A 114 2.00 -4.16 14.83
C HIS A 114 1.33 -5.51 14.48
N PRO A 115 1.93 -6.68 14.79
CA PRO A 115 1.14 -7.91 14.81
C PRO A 115 0.00 -7.69 15.80
N LEU A 116 -1.23 -8.04 15.40
CA LEU A 116 -2.39 -8.01 16.28
C LEU A 116 -2.12 -8.97 17.45
N ARG A 117 -1.56 -8.44 18.54
CA ARG A 117 -1.57 -9.14 19.82
C ARG A 117 -2.99 -8.99 20.33
N SER A 118 -3.66 -10.12 20.51
CA SER A 118 -5.02 -10.22 21.06
C SER A 118 -5.02 -9.85 22.55
N ASP A 119 -4.55 -8.66 22.89
CA ASP A 119 -4.62 -8.13 24.24
C ASP A 119 -5.90 -7.26 24.30
N TYR A 120 -7.03 -7.93 24.49
CA TYR A 120 -8.26 -7.44 25.14
C TYR A 120 -8.76 -6.00 24.85
N GLN A 121 -8.69 -5.51 23.60
CA GLN A 121 -9.49 -4.34 23.21
C GLN A 121 -9.89 -4.37 21.74
N SER A 122 -11.19 -4.33 21.46
CA SER A 122 -11.76 -4.41 20.10
C SER A 122 -11.49 -3.18 19.22
N LYS A 123 -10.81 -2.15 19.75
CA LYS A 123 -10.49 -0.90 19.04
C LYS A 123 -9.01 -0.89 18.64
N PRO A 124 -8.68 -0.79 17.35
CA PRO A 124 -7.29 -0.71 16.90
C PRO A 124 -6.65 0.62 17.37
N ASP A 125 -5.41 0.52 17.84
CA ASP A 125 -4.56 1.64 18.23
C ASP A 125 -3.50 1.90 17.14
N PHE A 126 -3.23 3.18 16.87
CA PHE A 126 -2.30 3.66 15.86
C PHE A 126 -1.20 4.58 16.43
N HIS A 127 -0.97 4.62 17.75
CA HIS A 127 0.05 5.47 18.38
C HIS A 127 1.48 5.27 17.82
N LEU A 128 1.77 4.10 17.26
CA LEU A 128 3.07 3.79 16.62
C LEU A 128 3.16 4.20 15.14
N SER A 129 2.06 4.68 14.55
CA SER A 129 2.03 5.13 13.16
C SER A 129 2.58 6.55 13.06
N MET A 130 3.36 6.83 12.02
CA MET A 130 3.87 8.17 11.78
C MET A 130 2.72 9.16 11.50
N LYS A 131 2.86 10.42 11.95
CA LYS A 131 1.89 11.49 11.66
C LYS A 131 1.80 11.74 10.15
N SER A 132 0.62 12.13 9.65
CA SER A 132 0.33 12.20 8.22
C SER A 132 1.32 13.04 7.40
N ALA A 133 1.67 14.23 7.88
CA ALA A 133 2.62 15.12 7.20
C ALA A 133 4.01 14.49 7.03
N GLN A 134 4.53 13.85 8.08
CA GLN A 134 5.83 13.19 8.07
C GLN A 134 5.77 11.88 7.26
N ALA A 135 4.66 11.14 7.36
CA ALA A 135 4.44 9.92 6.61
C ALA A 135 4.39 10.18 5.10
N LYS A 136 3.83 11.33 4.69
CA LYS A 136 3.81 11.75 3.28
C LYS A 136 5.22 11.98 2.75
N ASP A 137 6.07 12.71 3.47
CA ASP A 137 7.47 12.93 3.06
C ASP A 137 8.24 11.59 2.94
N MET A 138 8.07 10.69 3.89
CA MET A 138 8.66 9.34 3.85
C MET A 138 8.11 8.50 2.69
N TYR A 139 6.83 8.62 2.38
CA TYR A 139 6.21 7.94 1.26
C TYR A 139 6.74 8.46 -0.09
N ASP A 140 6.87 9.77 -0.24
CA ASP A 140 7.40 10.39 -1.45
C ASP A 140 8.86 9.99 -1.67
N LYS A 141 9.66 9.93 -0.59
CA LYS A 141 11.02 9.36 -0.61
C LYS A 141 11.04 7.90 -1.02
N PHE A 142 10.12 7.09 -0.47
CA PHE A 142 10.00 5.68 -0.83
C PHE A 142 9.69 5.51 -2.33
N LEU A 143 8.73 6.26 -2.87
CA LEU A 143 8.40 6.20 -4.30
C LEU A 143 9.58 6.62 -5.17
N LYS A 144 10.31 7.68 -4.78
CA LYS A 144 11.51 8.12 -5.49
C LYS A 144 12.56 7.01 -5.55
N LYS A 145 12.90 6.41 -4.41
CA LYS A 145 13.88 5.31 -4.34
C LYS A 145 13.42 4.06 -5.10
N LEU A 146 12.12 3.76 -5.07
CA LEU A 146 11.55 2.66 -5.86
C LEU A 146 11.67 2.93 -7.37
N GLY A 147 11.42 4.17 -7.79
CA GLY A 147 11.57 4.62 -9.17
C GLY A 147 13.02 4.56 -9.67
N GLU A 148 14.00 4.89 -8.82
CA GLU A 148 15.43 4.79 -9.13
C GLU A 148 15.89 3.33 -9.26
N ALA A 149 15.33 2.41 -8.46
CA ALA A 149 15.72 1.00 -8.44
C ALA A 149 15.06 0.13 -9.52
N TYR A 150 13.96 0.62 -10.12
CA TYR A 150 13.17 -0.09 -11.12
C TYR A 150 12.87 0.80 -12.35
N GLU A 151 11.61 0.87 -12.78
CA GLU A 151 11.15 1.70 -13.90
C GLU A 151 9.98 2.59 -13.44
N PRO A 152 10.10 3.92 -13.54
CA PRO A 152 9.06 4.84 -13.06
C PRO A 152 7.75 4.71 -13.83
N ALA A 153 7.77 4.24 -15.09
CA ALA A 153 6.58 4.06 -15.90
C ALA A 153 5.62 2.98 -15.36
N LYS A 154 6.18 1.97 -14.68
CA LYS A 154 5.47 0.78 -14.15
C LYS A 154 5.05 0.93 -12.69
N ILE A 155 5.41 2.04 -12.05
CA ILE A 155 5.05 2.34 -10.66
C ILE A 155 3.87 3.30 -10.67
N LYS A 156 2.84 2.95 -9.91
CA LYS A 156 1.52 3.56 -9.90
C LYS A 156 1.01 3.85 -8.50
#